data_AF-A0A520Z1H4-F1
#
_entry.id   AF-A0A520Z1H4-F1
#
_cell.length_a   1.000
_cell.length_b   1.000
_cell.length_c   1.000
_cell.angle_alpha   90.00
_cell.angle_beta   90.00
_cell.angle_gamma   90.00
#
_symmetry.space_group_name_H-M   'P 1'
#
loop_
_entity.id
_entity.type
_entity.pdbx_description
1 polymer ?
#
loop_
_entity_poly.entity_id
_entity_poly.type
_entity_poly.pdbx_seq_one_letter_code
_entity_poly.pdbx_strand_id
1 'polypeptide(L)'
;MAESRFRLPRFSLRLRLFISIAAIVALFTLTNITYQISSQNRNLRLDNLQKAVQGQLASVTTRQQMQDQQKEILVLDALKRGGQQKLSKKEISGALASLQNLANRVRSLGDYAYLDSIEAYKQLSTSYAELDMLWRQFYTGYNEDQTPLATSLERSFENTLALLGAFEAMEVQAAEQLTAQLHKVSRFNDRVTMGIYLFTIALTVGLGYLLIRYTTQSLTNLNVGTVRIGRGDLDYHIPVSGDDEIGDLTIAFNEMADKLRNAMAQVQQSKEKADQANRAKTNFLANMSHELRTPLNAIIGYSEMMIEVYNEENQLDEKQAVEDLEHILSSGRHLLQLINDVLDLAKIESGNMTVLNETFDSVAIIRGLATTMLPLARKNNNQLLV
;
A
#
# COMPACT_ATOMS: atom_id res chain seq x y z
N MET A 1 -9.05 -33.54 21.56
CA MET A 1 -10.04 -32.61 20.95
C MET A 1 -9.29 -31.34 20.63
N ALA A 2 -8.83 -31.18 19.39
CA ALA A 2 -8.01 -30.05 18.96
C ALA A 2 -8.93 -28.99 18.34
N GLU A 3 -9.06 -27.83 19.00
CA GLU A 3 -9.73 -26.67 18.42
C GLU A 3 -8.89 -26.14 17.25
N SER A 4 -9.30 -26.47 16.02
CA SER A 4 -8.85 -25.78 14.81
C SER A 4 -9.46 -24.38 14.80
N ARG A 5 -8.82 -23.44 15.50
CA ARG A 5 -9.13 -22.01 15.34
C ARG A 5 -8.84 -21.62 13.90
N PHE A 6 -9.90 -21.37 13.14
CA PHE A 6 -9.88 -20.82 11.80
C PHE A 6 -9.12 -19.49 11.83
N ARG A 7 -7.82 -19.50 11.52
CA ARG A 7 -7.03 -18.26 11.39
C ARG A 7 -7.50 -17.59 10.11
N LEU A 8 -8.06 -16.38 10.25
CA LEU A 8 -8.39 -15.52 9.11
C LEU A 8 -7.16 -15.38 8.19
N PRO A 9 -7.35 -15.24 6.87
CA PRO A 9 -6.23 -15.11 5.94
C PRO A 9 -5.36 -13.90 6.32
N ARG A 10 -4.04 -14.12 6.40
CA ARG A 10 -3.05 -13.07 6.67
C ARG A 10 -3.13 -12.00 5.59
N PHE A 11 -3.55 -10.79 5.97
CA PHE A 11 -3.57 -9.66 5.07
C PHE A 11 -2.23 -8.95 5.09
N SER A 12 -1.37 -9.33 4.14
CA SER A 12 -0.11 -8.64 3.92
C SER A 12 -0.33 -7.14 3.67
N LEU A 13 0.64 -6.30 4.05
CA LEU A 13 0.64 -4.87 3.78
C LEU A 13 0.46 -4.63 2.27
N ARG A 14 1.14 -5.43 1.44
CA ARG A 14 1.02 -5.39 -0.02
C ARG A 14 -0.39 -5.69 -0.49
N LEU A 15 -1.05 -6.70 0.08
CA LEU A 15 -2.42 -7.05 -0.28
C LEU A 15 -3.41 -5.93 0.10
N ARG A 16 -3.27 -5.33 1.28
CA ARG A 16 -4.10 -4.18 1.70
C ARG A 16 -3.92 -2.98 0.79
N LEU A 17 -2.68 -2.68 0.40
CA LEU A 17 -2.37 -1.61 -0.54
C LEU A 17 -2.94 -1.89 -1.93
N PHE A 18 -2.80 -3.12 -2.42
CA PHE A 18 -3.38 -3.54 -3.70
C PHE A 18 -4.91 -3.44 -3.71
N ILE A 19 -5.59 -3.96 -2.67
CA ILE A 19 -7.05 -3.87 -2.54
C ILE A 19 -7.50 -2.40 -2.51
N SER A 20 -6.78 -1.54 -1.79
CA SER A 20 -7.09 -0.11 -1.72
C SER A 20 -6.96 0.57 -3.09
N ILE A 21 -5.87 0.31 -3.81
CA ILE A 21 -5.65 0.86 -5.16
C ILE A 21 -6.71 0.32 -6.13
N ALA A 22 -6.98 -0.99 -6.12
CA ALA A 22 -7.97 -1.62 -6.98
C ALA A 22 -9.38 -1.03 -6.73
N ALA A 23 -9.75 -0.81 -5.47
CA ALA A 23 -11.01 -0.18 -5.10
C ALA A 23 -11.09 1.28 -5.61
N ILE A 24 -10.02 2.06 -5.45
CA ILE A 24 -9.93 3.44 -5.94
C ILE A 24 -10.06 3.48 -7.47
N VAL A 25 -9.33 2.62 -8.19
CA VAL A 25 -9.38 2.54 -9.66
C VAL A 25 -10.78 2.11 -10.12
N ALA A 26 -11.39 1.11 -9.48
CA ALA A 26 -12.74 0.66 -9.83
C ALA A 26 -13.80 1.75 -9.62
N LEU A 27 -13.68 2.55 -8.56
CA LEU A 27 -14.57 3.70 -8.33
C LEU A 27 -14.31 4.84 -9.32
N PHE A 28 -13.05 5.10 -9.67
CA PHE A 28 -12.69 6.08 -10.66
C PHE A 28 -13.22 5.71 -12.05
N THR A 29 -13.09 4.45 -12.47
CA THR A 29 -13.64 3.97 -13.75
C THR A 29 -15.15 4.05 -13.76
N LEU A 30 -15.82 3.65 -12.67
CA LEU A 30 -17.27 3.81 -12.52
C LEU A 30 -17.69 5.28 -12.66
N THR A 31 -16.96 6.20 -12.02
CA THR A 31 -17.24 7.63 -12.12
C THR A 31 -17.08 8.13 -13.55
N ASN A 32 -16.02 7.71 -14.25
CA ASN A 32 -15.77 8.08 -15.64
C ASN A 32 -16.90 7.59 -16.58
N ILE A 33 -17.38 6.35 -16.39
CA ILE A 33 -18.52 5.81 -17.14
C ILE A 33 -19.77 6.67 -16.93
N THR A 34 -20.10 7.02 -15.68
CA THR A 34 -21.28 7.87 -15.42
C THR A 34 -21.15 9.26 -16.04
N TYR A 35 -19.95 9.85 -16.03
CA TYR A 35 -19.67 11.11 -16.70
C TYR A 35 -19.86 11.01 -18.22
N GLN A 36 -19.37 9.94 -18.84
CA GLN A 36 -19.51 9.72 -20.28
C GLN A 36 -20.99 9.58 -20.70
N ILE A 37 -21.80 8.87 -19.91
CA ILE A 37 -23.25 8.77 -20.11
C ILE A 37 -23.94 10.14 -19.98
N SER A 38 -23.58 10.94 -18.97
CA SER A 38 -24.10 12.31 -18.82
C SER A 38 -23.74 13.18 -20.04
N SER A 39 -22.49 13.10 -20.51
CA SER A 39 -22.05 13.82 -21.71
C SER A 39 -22.80 13.41 -22.98
N GLN A 40 -23.06 12.12 -23.18
CA GLN A 40 -23.87 11.63 -24.31
C GLN A 40 -25.30 12.18 -24.25
N ASN A 41 -25.93 12.16 -23.07
CA ASN A 41 -27.26 12.74 -22.86
C ASN A 41 -27.30 14.24 -23.18
N ARG A 42 -26.23 14.98 -22.84
CA ARG A 42 -26.11 16.40 -23.20
C ARG A 42 -26.06 16.62 -24.71
N ASN A 43 -25.31 15.80 -25.44
CA ASN A 43 -25.20 15.92 -26.90
C ASN A 43 -26.53 15.59 -27.59
N LEU A 44 -27.24 14.55 -27.13
CA LEU A 44 -28.57 14.20 -27.65
C LEU A 44 -29.58 15.33 -27.47
N ARG A 45 -29.52 16.06 -26.36
CA ARG A 45 -30.38 17.25 -26.16
C ARG A 45 -30.09 18.37 -27.15
N LEU A 46 -28.82 18.61 -27.45
CA LEU A 46 -28.43 19.65 -28.39
C LEU A 46 -28.97 19.33 -29.79
N ASP A 47 -28.85 18.06 -30.24
CA ASP A 47 -29.42 17.61 -31.51
C ASP A 47 -30.95 17.77 -31.55
N ASN A 48 -31.64 17.34 -30.49
CA ASN A 48 -33.10 17.44 -30.40
C ASN A 48 -33.58 18.89 -30.37
N LEU A 49 -32.86 19.78 -29.66
CA LEU A 49 -33.19 21.20 -29.61
C LEU A 49 -32.94 21.88 -30.95
N GLN A 50 -31.85 21.52 -31.63
CA GLN A 50 -31.57 22.01 -32.98
C GLN A 50 -32.68 21.59 -33.96
N LYS A 51 -33.14 20.34 -33.92
CA LYS A 51 -34.29 19.85 -34.72
C LYS A 51 -35.57 20.62 -34.41
N ALA A 52 -35.90 20.83 -33.12
CA ALA A 52 -37.07 21.60 -32.71
C ALA A 52 -37.06 23.02 -33.29
N VAL A 53 -35.93 23.71 -33.19
CA VAL A 53 -35.76 25.08 -33.71
C VAL A 53 -35.88 25.11 -35.23
N GLN A 54 -35.30 24.12 -35.93
CA GLN A 54 -35.40 24.01 -37.39
C GLN A 54 -36.85 23.73 -37.84
N GLY A 55 -37.57 22.82 -37.17
CA GLY A 55 -38.97 22.54 -37.45
C GLY A 55 -39.86 23.75 -37.23
N GLN A 56 -39.67 24.48 -36.13
CA GLN A 56 -40.43 25.71 -35.83
C GLN A 56 -40.20 26.80 -36.87
N LEU A 57 -38.94 27.04 -37.27
CA LEU A 57 -38.62 28.00 -38.33
C LEU A 57 -39.24 27.59 -39.68
N ALA A 58 -39.19 26.29 -40.01
CA ALA A 58 -39.79 25.77 -41.23
C ALA A 58 -41.30 25.98 -41.26
N SER A 59 -42.02 25.70 -40.16
CA SER A 59 -43.47 25.89 -40.07
C SER A 59 -43.89 27.36 -40.16
N VAL A 60 -43.20 28.26 -39.42
CA VAL A 60 -43.48 29.71 -39.47
C VAL A 60 -43.28 30.26 -40.87
N THR A 61 -42.19 29.89 -41.54
CA THR A 61 -41.95 30.36 -42.91
C THR A 61 -42.95 29.75 -43.91
N THR A 62 -43.38 28.51 -43.70
CA THR A 62 -44.40 27.86 -44.54
C THR A 62 -45.75 28.57 -44.39
N ARG A 63 -46.17 28.88 -43.15
CA ARG A 63 -47.37 29.66 -42.88
C ARG A 63 -47.36 30.99 -43.63
N GLN A 64 -46.27 31.75 -43.49
CA GLN A 64 -46.14 33.05 -44.14
C GLN A 64 -46.31 32.94 -45.65
N GLN A 65 -45.65 31.95 -46.28
CA GLN A 65 -45.79 31.74 -47.71
C GLN A 65 -47.17 31.31 -48.15
N MET A 66 -47.85 30.45 -47.39
CA MET A 66 -49.23 30.07 -47.67
C MET A 66 -50.15 31.29 -47.62
N GLN A 67 -49.98 32.16 -46.62
CA GLN A 67 -50.75 33.39 -46.50
C GLN A 67 -50.47 34.36 -47.65
N ASP A 68 -49.21 34.51 -48.05
CA ASP A 68 -48.83 35.38 -49.17
C ASP A 68 -49.37 34.85 -50.50
N GLN A 69 -49.32 33.54 -50.72
CA GLN A 69 -49.92 32.86 -51.87
C GLN A 69 -51.45 33.07 -51.91
N GLN A 70 -52.12 32.95 -50.77
CA GLN A 70 -53.56 33.18 -50.67
C GLN A 70 -53.92 34.64 -50.93
N LYS A 71 -53.15 35.60 -50.40
CA LYS A 71 -53.35 37.03 -50.67
C LYS A 71 -53.17 37.34 -52.14
N GLU A 72 -52.16 36.78 -52.81
CA GLU A 72 -51.95 36.97 -54.24
C GLU A 72 -53.17 36.50 -55.04
N ILE A 73 -53.71 35.32 -54.74
CA ILE A 73 -54.91 34.78 -55.39
C ILE A 73 -56.14 35.67 -55.15
N LEU A 74 -56.33 36.16 -53.92
CA LEU A 74 -57.44 37.08 -53.61
C LEU A 74 -57.33 38.41 -54.37
N VAL A 75 -56.12 38.96 -54.51
CA VAL A 75 -55.86 40.17 -55.30
C VAL A 75 -56.15 39.91 -56.77
N LEU A 76 -55.67 38.78 -57.32
CA LEU A 76 -55.93 38.39 -58.70
C LEU A 76 -57.42 38.15 -58.97
N ASP A 77 -58.14 37.51 -58.05
CA ASP A 77 -59.59 37.31 -58.15
C ASP A 77 -60.35 38.64 -58.13
N ALA A 78 -59.94 39.59 -57.28
CA ALA A 78 -60.51 40.93 -57.25
C ALA A 78 -60.26 41.73 -58.55
N LEU A 79 -59.04 41.68 -59.09
CA LEU A 79 -58.68 42.30 -60.37
C LEU A 79 -59.45 41.68 -61.55
N LYS A 80 -59.65 40.36 -61.51
CA LYS A 80 -60.47 39.63 -62.48
C LYS A 80 -61.92 40.11 -62.48
N ARG A 81 -62.55 40.25 -61.29
CA ARG A 81 -63.92 40.79 -61.16
C ARG A 81 -64.04 42.24 -61.63
N GLY A 82 -62.97 43.03 -61.53
CA GLY A 82 -62.86 44.39 -62.05
C GLY A 82 -62.68 44.50 -63.58
N GLY A 83 -62.59 43.36 -64.29
CA GLY A 83 -62.59 43.30 -65.76
C GLY A 83 -61.27 43.65 -66.45
N GLN A 84 -60.14 43.73 -65.73
CA GLN A 84 -58.96 44.44 -66.26
C GLN A 84 -57.67 43.64 -66.53
N GLN A 85 -57.57 42.32 -66.31
CA GLN A 85 -56.27 41.67 -66.59
C GLN A 85 -56.33 40.16 -66.85
N LYS A 86 -55.76 39.74 -67.98
CA LYS A 86 -55.37 38.35 -68.27
C LYS A 86 -53.93 38.13 -67.80
N LEU A 87 -53.65 36.95 -67.25
CA LEU A 87 -52.29 36.56 -66.89
C LEU A 87 -51.52 36.09 -68.14
N SER A 88 -50.27 36.52 -68.27
CA SER A 88 -49.36 35.99 -69.27
C SER A 88 -48.96 34.55 -68.97
N LYS A 89 -48.55 33.80 -70.00
CA LYS A 89 -48.01 32.43 -69.81
C LYS A 89 -46.83 32.40 -68.83
N LYS A 90 -46.01 33.45 -68.82
CA LYS A 90 -44.85 33.56 -67.92
C LYS A 90 -45.30 33.71 -66.47
N GLU A 91 -46.30 34.55 -66.19
CA GLU A 91 -46.86 34.71 -64.85
C GLU A 91 -47.49 33.41 -64.34
N ILE A 92 -48.28 32.73 -65.17
CA ILE A 92 -48.87 31.42 -64.82
C ILE A 92 -47.76 30.39 -64.52
N SER A 93 -46.74 30.28 -65.38
CA SER A 93 -45.63 29.36 -65.12
C SER A 93 -44.82 29.70 -63.86
N GLY A 94 -44.67 30.99 -63.56
CA GLY A 94 -43.99 31.47 -62.36
C GLY A 94 -44.77 31.11 -61.10
N ALA A 95 -46.09 31.34 -61.10
CA ALA A 95 -46.96 30.97 -60.00
C ALA A 95 -46.96 29.44 -59.75
N LEU A 96 -47.06 28.63 -60.80
CA LEU A 96 -46.99 27.17 -60.68
C LEU A 96 -45.64 26.68 -60.12
N ALA A 97 -44.53 27.36 -60.44
CA ALA A 97 -43.22 27.07 -59.86
C ALA A 97 -43.15 27.47 -58.37
N SER A 98 -43.74 28.61 -57.99
CA SER A 98 -43.86 29.02 -56.58
C SER A 98 -44.69 28.03 -55.77
N LEU A 99 -45.83 27.56 -56.30
CA LEU A 99 -46.64 26.51 -55.69
C LEU A 99 -45.86 25.19 -55.52
N GLN A 100 -45.03 24.82 -56.50
CA GLN A 100 -44.16 23.66 -56.37
C GLN A 100 -43.16 23.80 -55.23
N ASN A 101 -42.56 24.99 -55.07
CA ASN A 101 -41.64 25.27 -53.97
C ASN A 101 -42.34 25.20 -52.61
N LEU A 102 -43.57 25.74 -52.53
CA LEU A 102 -44.39 25.67 -51.32
C LEU A 102 -44.76 24.23 -50.97
N ALA A 103 -45.15 23.43 -51.97
CA ALA A 103 -45.44 22.00 -51.78
C ALA A 103 -44.22 21.21 -51.30
N ASN A 104 -43.03 21.53 -51.81
CA ASN A 104 -41.78 20.93 -51.32
C ASN A 104 -41.48 21.32 -49.86
N ARG A 105 -41.77 22.58 -49.47
CA ARG A 105 -41.58 23.04 -48.08
C ARG A 105 -42.54 22.38 -47.12
N VAL A 106 -43.83 22.29 -47.46
CA VAL A 106 -44.82 21.54 -46.68
C VAL A 106 -44.38 20.09 -46.53
N ARG A 107 -43.88 19.45 -47.60
CA ARG A 107 -43.35 18.08 -47.51
C ARG A 107 -42.15 17.98 -46.56
N SER A 108 -41.24 18.95 -46.58
CA SER A 108 -40.07 18.96 -45.70
C SER A 108 -40.41 19.16 -44.21
N LEU A 109 -41.62 19.62 -43.87
CA LEU A 109 -42.07 19.66 -42.47
C LEU A 109 -42.14 18.26 -41.85
N GLY A 110 -42.38 17.23 -42.67
CA GLY A 110 -42.37 15.84 -42.22
C GLY A 110 -41.00 15.37 -41.72
N ASP A 111 -39.90 15.97 -42.18
CA ASP A 111 -38.54 15.61 -41.75
C ASP A 111 -38.26 16.05 -40.30
N TYR A 112 -39.04 17.00 -39.80
CA TYR A 112 -38.93 17.53 -38.44
C TYR A 112 -39.98 16.96 -37.48
N ALA A 113 -40.99 16.25 -38.00
CA ALA A 113 -42.12 15.78 -37.20
C ALA A 113 -41.69 14.81 -36.09
N TYR A 114 -41.98 15.16 -34.84
CA TYR A 114 -41.88 14.26 -33.71
C TYR A 114 -42.90 13.12 -33.79
N LEU A 115 -42.63 12.02 -33.07
CA LEU A 115 -43.48 10.83 -33.09
C LEU A 115 -44.96 11.14 -32.80
N ASP A 116 -45.19 12.09 -31.89
CA ASP A 116 -46.52 12.52 -31.44
C ASP A 116 -47.22 13.49 -32.42
N SER A 117 -46.48 14.10 -33.35
CA SER A 117 -47.02 15.06 -34.33
C SER A 117 -47.17 14.50 -35.75
N ILE A 118 -46.68 13.27 -36.01
CA ILE A 118 -46.74 12.60 -37.32
C ILE A 118 -48.18 12.58 -37.88
N GLU A 119 -49.17 12.31 -37.04
CA GLU A 119 -50.56 12.22 -37.50
C GLU A 119 -51.13 13.60 -37.87
N ALA A 120 -50.79 14.64 -37.11
CA ALA A 120 -51.13 16.02 -37.46
C ALA A 120 -50.46 16.46 -38.76
N TYR A 121 -49.20 16.07 -38.98
CA TYR A 121 -48.50 16.31 -40.25
C TYR A 121 -49.19 15.62 -41.43
N LYS A 122 -49.63 14.36 -41.27
CA LYS A 122 -50.37 13.66 -42.35
C LYS A 122 -51.66 14.38 -42.71
N GLN A 123 -52.45 14.79 -41.71
CA GLN A 123 -53.69 15.54 -41.94
C GLN A 123 -53.42 16.87 -42.64
N LEU A 124 -52.39 17.61 -42.20
CA LEU A 124 -51.92 18.83 -42.85
C LEU A 124 -51.52 18.57 -44.31
N SER A 125 -50.71 17.54 -44.56
CA SER A 125 -50.22 17.19 -45.91
C SER A 125 -51.36 16.84 -46.86
N THR A 126 -52.34 16.06 -46.39
CA THR A 126 -53.55 15.73 -47.16
C THR A 126 -54.37 16.99 -47.45
N SER A 127 -54.65 17.83 -46.44
CA SER A 127 -55.41 19.06 -46.66
C SER A 127 -54.67 20.04 -47.57
N TYR A 128 -53.34 20.13 -47.47
CA TYR A 128 -52.53 20.97 -48.34
C TYR A 128 -52.55 20.48 -49.78
N ALA A 129 -52.56 19.16 -50.02
CA ALA A 129 -52.64 18.62 -51.37
C ALA A 129 -53.94 19.01 -52.07
N GLU A 130 -55.06 19.06 -51.34
CA GLU A 130 -56.34 19.56 -51.85
C GLU A 130 -56.28 21.06 -52.16
N LEU A 131 -55.69 21.86 -51.25
CA LEU A 131 -55.51 23.30 -51.45
C LEU A 131 -54.59 23.61 -52.65
N ASP A 132 -53.45 22.90 -52.76
CA ASP A 132 -52.50 23.03 -53.87
C ASP A 132 -53.17 22.71 -55.22
N MET A 133 -54.04 21.69 -55.25
CA MET A 133 -54.84 21.38 -56.43
C MET A 133 -55.78 22.54 -56.80
N LEU A 134 -56.48 23.13 -55.84
CA LEU A 134 -57.37 24.28 -56.08
C LEU A 134 -56.60 25.52 -56.54
N TRP A 135 -55.44 25.81 -55.93
CA TRP A 135 -54.57 26.91 -56.36
C TRP A 135 -54.05 26.71 -57.78
N ARG A 136 -53.63 25.49 -58.15
CA ARG A 136 -53.22 25.18 -59.52
C ARG A 136 -54.37 25.38 -60.51
N GLN A 137 -55.56 24.88 -60.17
CA GLN A 137 -56.77 25.09 -60.99
C GLN A 137 -57.09 26.57 -61.17
N PHE A 138 -56.93 27.39 -60.12
CA PHE A 138 -57.10 28.84 -60.22
C PHE A 138 -56.18 29.45 -61.28
N TYR A 139 -54.87 29.19 -61.22
CA TYR A 139 -53.93 29.77 -62.19
C TYR A 139 -54.10 29.23 -63.61
N THR A 140 -54.38 27.92 -63.78
CA THR A 140 -54.57 27.33 -65.12
C THR A 140 -55.89 27.76 -65.75
N GLY A 141 -56.96 27.86 -64.96
CA GLY A 141 -58.30 28.27 -65.40
C GLY A 141 -58.53 29.79 -65.40
N TYR A 142 -57.54 30.59 -64.96
CA TYR A 142 -57.70 32.03 -64.73
C TYR A 142 -58.22 32.77 -65.97
N ASN A 143 -57.60 32.54 -67.12
CA ASN A 143 -57.92 33.22 -68.40
C ASN A 143 -59.14 32.63 -69.13
N GLU A 144 -59.63 31.46 -68.70
CA GLU A 144 -60.71 30.70 -69.36
C GLU A 144 -62.03 30.77 -68.58
N ASP A 145 -62.08 31.57 -67.51
CA ASP A 145 -63.22 31.65 -66.58
C ASP A 145 -63.60 30.31 -65.93
N GLN A 146 -62.63 29.41 -65.83
CA GLN A 146 -62.75 28.10 -65.17
C GLN A 146 -61.99 28.10 -63.83
N THR A 147 -62.17 29.14 -63.02
CA THR A 147 -61.58 29.22 -61.69
C THR A 147 -62.50 28.56 -60.65
N PRO A 148 -61.94 27.89 -59.62
CA PRO A 148 -62.74 27.29 -58.55
C PRO A 148 -63.55 28.36 -57.79
N LEU A 149 -64.63 27.95 -57.12
CA LEU A 149 -65.45 28.87 -56.33
C LEU A 149 -64.60 29.48 -55.21
N ALA A 150 -64.63 30.82 -55.07
CA ALA A 150 -63.91 31.54 -54.02
C ALA A 150 -64.17 30.96 -52.62
N THR A 151 -65.42 30.60 -52.32
CA THR A 151 -65.82 30.00 -51.04
C THR A 151 -65.18 28.62 -50.80
N SER A 152 -64.97 27.81 -51.84
CA SER A 152 -64.32 26.50 -51.70
C SER A 152 -62.81 26.64 -51.44
N LEU A 153 -62.17 27.60 -52.12
CA LEU A 153 -60.75 27.90 -51.97
C LEU A 153 -60.46 28.51 -50.60
N GLU A 154 -61.28 29.46 -50.15
CA GLU A 154 -61.19 30.06 -48.82
C GLU A 154 -61.39 29.02 -47.72
N ARG A 155 -62.40 28.15 -47.83
CA ARG A 155 -62.62 27.07 -46.86
C ARG A 155 -61.45 26.08 -46.80
N SER A 156 -60.91 25.69 -47.96
CA SER A 156 -59.76 24.79 -48.02
C SER A 156 -58.53 25.44 -47.38
N PHE A 157 -58.27 26.71 -47.69
CA PHE A 157 -57.18 27.48 -47.10
C PHE A 157 -57.28 27.58 -45.58
N GLU A 158 -58.44 27.99 -45.06
CA GLU A 158 -58.67 28.09 -43.61
C GLU A 158 -58.51 26.74 -42.91
N ASN A 159 -58.98 25.65 -43.52
CA ASN A 159 -58.78 24.30 -42.98
C ASN A 159 -57.31 23.90 -42.94
N THR A 160 -56.56 24.11 -44.02
CA THR A 160 -55.12 23.81 -44.05
C THR A 160 -54.33 24.68 -43.07
N LEU A 161 -54.70 25.96 -42.95
CA LEU A 161 -54.06 26.89 -42.01
C LEU A 161 -54.32 26.49 -40.55
N ALA A 162 -55.54 26.04 -40.23
CA ALA A 162 -55.88 25.51 -38.91
C ALA A 162 -55.09 24.23 -38.59
N LEU A 163 -54.97 23.30 -39.55
CA LEU A 163 -54.16 22.09 -39.40
C LEU A 163 -52.66 22.39 -39.25
N LEU A 164 -52.14 23.40 -39.96
CA LEU A 164 -50.76 23.86 -39.78
C LEU A 164 -50.55 24.44 -38.37
N GLY A 165 -51.51 25.21 -37.86
CA GLY A 165 -51.50 25.69 -36.48
C GLY A 165 -51.54 24.55 -35.44
N ALA A 166 -52.36 23.52 -35.67
CA ALA A 166 -52.43 22.34 -34.81
C ALA A 166 -51.12 21.54 -34.82
N PHE A 167 -50.52 21.34 -36.00
CA PHE A 167 -49.21 20.70 -36.15
C PHE A 167 -48.12 21.48 -35.40
N GLU A 168 -48.07 22.81 -35.56
CA GLU A 168 -47.11 23.65 -34.83
C GLU A 168 -47.26 23.57 -33.32
N ALA A 169 -48.50 23.60 -32.82
CA ALA A 169 -48.76 23.47 -31.39
C ALA A 169 -48.29 22.12 -30.84
N MET A 170 -48.53 21.03 -31.59
CA MET A 170 -48.06 19.70 -31.23
C MET A 170 -46.53 19.58 -31.28
N GLU A 171 -45.89 20.16 -32.29
CA GLU A 171 -44.42 20.20 -32.41
C GLU A 171 -43.76 20.89 -31.20
N VAL A 172 -44.26 22.07 -30.83
CA VAL A 172 -43.77 22.80 -29.66
C VAL A 172 -43.95 21.97 -28.38
N GLN A 173 -45.13 21.37 -28.21
CA GLN A 173 -45.42 20.55 -27.04
C GLN A 173 -44.53 19.28 -26.98
N ALA A 174 -44.32 18.60 -28.11
CA ALA A 174 -43.47 17.42 -28.19
C ALA A 174 -42.00 17.76 -27.87
N ALA A 175 -41.49 18.88 -28.41
CA ALA A 175 -40.16 19.37 -28.10
C ALA A 175 -39.98 19.72 -26.61
N GLU A 176 -40.96 20.39 -26.00
CA GLU A 176 -40.96 20.69 -24.56
C GLU A 176 -40.99 19.42 -23.69
N GLN A 177 -41.81 18.43 -24.05
CA GLN A 177 -41.89 17.18 -23.30
C GLN A 177 -40.59 16.38 -23.40
N LEU A 178 -40.01 16.25 -24.59
CA LEU A 178 -38.76 15.54 -24.81
C LEU A 178 -37.60 16.19 -24.05
N THR A 179 -37.49 17.52 -24.11
CA THR A 179 -36.46 18.26 -23.35
C THR A 179 -36.67 18.14 -21.85
N ALA A 180 -37.91 18.20 -21.35
CA ALA A 180 -38.22 18.03 -19.94
C ALA A 180 -37.90 16.63 -19.41
N GLN A 181 -38.22 15.58 -20.17
CA GLN A 181 -37.87 14.19 -19.83
C GLN A 181 -36.35 14.02 -19.76
N LEU A 182 -35.65 14.49 -20.80
CA LEU A 182 -34.19 14.47 -20.81
C LEU A 182 -33.64 15.21 -19.58
N HIS A 183 -34.15 16.41 -19.26
CA HIS A 183 -33.74 17.21 -18.10
C HIS A 183 -33.83 16.48 -16.76
N LYS A 184 -34.91 15.74 -16.51
CA LYS A 184 -35.06 14.93 -15.29
C LYS A 184 -33.97 13.86 -15.20
N VAL A 185 -33.71 13.13 -16.30
CA VAL A 185 -32.73 12.05 -16.35
C VAL A 185 -31.30 12.55 -16.09
N SER A 186 -30.85 13.65 -16.71
CA SER A 186 -29.50 14.16 -16.42
C SER A 186 -29.38 14.70 -15.02
N ARG A 187 -30.37 15.44 -14.48
CA ARG A 187 -30.24 15.96 -13.11
C ARG A 187 -30.09 14.82 -12.10
N PHE A 188 -30.77 13.70 -12.34
CA PHE A 188 -30.58 12.49 -11.57
C PHE A 188 -29.16 11.94 -11.75
N ASN A 189 -28.72 11.72 -13.00
CA ASN A 189 -27.38 11.23 -13.30
C ASN A 189 -26.27 12.13 -12.71
N ASP A 190 -26.37 13.44 -12.86
CA ASP A 190 -25.39 14.41 -12.38
C ASP A 190 -25.30 14.40 -10.85
N ARG A 191 -26.42 14.26 -10.13
CA ARG A 191 -26.43 14.08 -8.67
C ARG A 191 -25.78 12.76 -8.25
N VAL A 192 -26.06 11.68 -8.97
CA VAL A 192 -25.45 10.37 -8.72
C VAL A 192 -23.95 10.43 -8.97
N THR A 193 -23.50 10.99 -10.10
CA THR A 193 -22.09 11.18 -10.42
C THR A 193 -21.37 12.03 -9.37
N MET A 194 -21.97 13.14 -8.94
CA MET A 194 -21.41 13.99 -7.88
C MET A 194 -21.30 13.22 -6.55
N GLY A 195 -22.32 12.43 -6.20
CA GLY A 195 -22.30 11.58 -5.01
C GLY A 195 -21.20 10.52 -5.04
N ILE A 196 -21.05 9.81 -6.16
CA ILE A 196 -19.97 8.82 -6.36
C ILE A 196 -18.60 9.50 -6.29
N TYR A 197 -18.44 10.69 -6.88
CA TYR A 197 -17.19 11.43 -6.86
C TYR A 197 -16.78 11.82 -5.43
N LEU A 198 -17.71 12.40 -4.66
CA LEU A 198 -17.48 12.76 -3.25
C LEU A 198 -17.18 11.53 -2.39
N PHE A 199 -17.91 10.44 -2.61
CA PHE A 199 -17.66 9.18 -1.92
C PHE A 199 -16.27 8.61 -2.25
N THR A 200 -15.87 8.66 -3.52
CA THR A 200 -14.56 8.20 -3.97
C THR A 200 -13.44 9.01 -3.30
N ILE A 201 -13.57 10.35 -3.26
CA ILE A 201 -12.60 11.20 -2.55
C ILE A 201 -12.54 10.84 -1.06
N ALA A 202 -13.70 10.76 -0.39
CA ALA A 202 -13.76 10.43 1.03
C ALA A 202 -13.14 9.06 1.33
N LEU A 203 -13.42 8.06 0.49
CA LEU A 203 -12.87 6.72 0.61
C LEU A 203 -11.35 6.72 0.36
N THR A 204 -10.86 7.39 -0.67
CA THR A 204 -9.43 7.50 -0.97
C THR A 204 -8.68 8.16 0.19
N VAL A 205 -9.18 9.28 0.71
CA VAL A 205 -8.58 9.98 1.84
C VAL A 205 -8.63 9.11 3.11
N GLY A 206 -9.76 8.45 3.36
CA GLY A 206 -9.93 7.56 4.51
C GLY A 206 -8.98 6.35 4.49
N LEU A 207 -8.91 5.64 3.36
CA LEU A 207 -7.99 4.52 3.18
C LEU A 207 -6.52 4.96 3.26
N GLY A 208 -6.18 6.09 2.64
CA GLY A 208 -4.85 6.68 2.71
C GLY A 208 -4.45 7.02 4.15
N TYR A 209 -5.34 7.69 4.90
CA TYR A 209 -5.12 8.02 6.30
C TYR A 209 -4.92 6.77 7.17
N LEU A 210 -5.74 5.73 6.98
CA LEU A 210 -5.61 4.47 7.71
C LEU A 210 -4.27 3.76 7.43
N LEU A 211 -3.87 3.65 6.15
CA LEU A 211 -2.60 3.04 5.75
C LEU A 211 -1.38 3.83 6.28
N ILE A 212 -1.42 5.15 6.17
CA ILE A 212 -0.36 6.02 6.69
C ILE A 212 -0.27 5.87 8.20
N ARG A 213 -1.38 6.02 8.93
CA ARG A 213 -1.38 5.91 10.40
C ARG A 213 -0.84 4.57 10.88
N TYR A 214 -1.27 3.47 10.26
CA TYR A 214 -0.79 2.12 10.58
C TYR A 214 0.71 1.98 10.31
N THR A 215 1.14 2.32 9.09
CA THR A 215 2.54 2.12 8.65
C THR A 215 3.49 3.00 9.46
N THR A 216 3.16 4.27 9.67
CA THR A 216 3.98 5.22 10.44
C THR A 216 4.10 4.78 11.89
N GLN A 217 3.01 4.32 12.52
CA GLN A 217 3.07 3.86 13.90
C GLN A 217 3.97 2.62 14.05
N SER A 218 3.81 1.62 13.18
CA SER A 218 4.64 0.41 13.23
C SER A 218 6.12 0.71 12.94
N LEU A 219 6.42 1.56 11.95
CA LEU A 219 7.81 1.99 11.67
C LEU A 219 8.42 2.81 12.81
N THR A 220 7.62 3.65 13.48
CA THR A 220 8.09 4.43 14.63
C THR A 220 8.43 3.51 15.80
N ASN A 221 7.58 2.52 16.10
CA ASN A 221 7.85 1.53 17.13
C ASN A 221 9.12 0.73 16.83
N LEU A 222 9.29 0.31 15.57
CA LEU A 222 10.49 -0.40 15.12
C LEU A 222 11.75 0.48 15.28
N ASN A 223 11.69 1.74 14.86
CA ASN A 223 12.80 2.68 14.98
C ASN A 223 13.19 2.96 16.45
N VAL A 224 12.20 3.19 17.31
CA VAL A 224 12.45 3.40 18.75
C VAL A 224 13.11 2.16 19.35
N GLY A 225 12.60 0.97 19.00
CA GLY A 225 13.14 -0.29 19.48
C GLY A 225 14.56 -0.57 19.00
N THR A 226 14.85 -0.36 17.71
CA THR A 226 16.18 -0.57 17.15
C THR A 226 17.22 0.37 17.77
N VAL A 227 16.85 1.64 18.01
CA VAL A 227 17.72 2.61 18.69
C VAL A 227 17.97 2.23 20.15
N ARG A 228 16.97 1.73 20.88
CA ARG A 228 17.14 1.27 22.27
C ARG A 228 18.07 0.06 22.36
N ILE A 229 17.81 -0.96 21.55
CA ILE A 229 18.64 -2.16 21.46
C ILE A 229 20.07 -1.79 21.05
N GLY A 230 20.24 -0.90 20.08
CA GLY A 230 21.55 -0.40 19.65
C GLY A 230 22.31 0.39 20.73
N ARG A 231 21.63 0.91 21.75
CA ARG A 231 22.24 1.56 22.93
C ARG A 231 22.56 0.59 24.07
N GLY A 232 22.28 -0.70 23.91
CA GLY A 232 22.59 -1.75 24.89
C GLY A 232 21.41 -2.23 25.73
N ASP A 233 20.21 -1.69 25.53
CA ASP A 233 18.98 -2.17 26.18
C ASP A 233 18.45 -3.41 25.44
N LEU A 234 19.10 -4.56 25.66
CA LEU A 234 18.80 -5.82 24.99
C LEU A 234 17.59 -6.56 25.58
N ASP A 235 17.06 -6.12 26.72
CA ASP A 235 15.85 -6.68 27.31
C ASP A 235 14.58 -6.09 26.69
N TYR A 236 14.70 -4.95 26.00
CA TYR A 236 13.58 -4.30 25.33
C TYR A 236 13.09 -5.11 24.13
N HIS A 237 11.81 -5.46 24.14
CA HIS A 237 11.12 -6.12 23.04
C HIS A 237 10.23 -5.13 22.28
N ILE A 238 10.41 -5.06 20.97
CA ILE A 238 9.61 -4.20 20.10
C ILE A 238 8.18 -4.76 20.01
N PRO A 239 7.14 -3.96 20.26
CA PRO A 239 5.76 -4.43 20.21
C PRO A 239 5.33 -4.80 18.78
N VAL A 240 4.96 -6.06 18.57
CA VAL A 240 4.52 -6.57 17.26
C VAL A 240 3.15 -5.98 16.93
N SER A 241 3.13 -5.06 15.96
CA SER A 241 1.95 -4.29 15.57
C SER A 241 1.34 -4.85 14.27
N GLY A 242 0.71 -6.02 14.37
CA GLY A 242 -0.01 -6.67 13.26
C GLY A 242 0.62 -7.97 12.77
N ASP A 243 -0.15 -8.69 11.94
CA ASP A 243 0.21 -9.99 11.36
C ASP A 243 0.52 -9.83 9.86
N ASP A 244 1.55 -9.03 9.56
CA ASP A 244 1.99 -8.66 8.21
C ASP A 244 3.52 -8.64 8.11
N GLU A 245 4.07 -8.19 6.97
CA GLU A 245 5.52 -8.13 6.74
C GLU A 245 6.27 -7.25 7.74
N ILE A 246 5.64 -6.21 8.30
CA ILE A 246 6.26 -5.37 9.34
C ILE A 246 6.25 -6.11 10.69
N GLY A 247 5.16 -6.83 10.98
CA GLY A 247 5.08 -7.74 12.13
C GLY A 247 6.16 -8.83 12.08
N ASP A 248 6.32 -9.49 10.94
CA ASP A 248 7.34 -10.51 10.74
C ASP A 248 8.76 -9.94 10.92
N LEU A 249 9.03 -8.75 10.40
CA LEU A 249 10.30 -8.05 10.61
C LEU A 249 10.54 -7.72 12.08
N THR A 250 9.49 -7.31 12.81
CA THR A 250 9.56 -7.01 14.24
C THR A 250 9.91 -8.25 15.05
N ILE A 251 9.29 -9.40 14.72
CA ILE A 251 9.58 -10.70 15.36
C ILE A 251 11.04 -11.08 15.10
N ALA A 252 11.50 -11.01 13.85
CA ALA A 252 12.88 -11.34 13.50
C ALA A 252 13.90 -10.44 14.22
N PHE A 253 13.58 -9.15 14.42
CA PHE A 253 14.45 -8.23 15.16
C PHE A 253 14.51 -8.56 16.66
N ASN A 254 13.38 -8.90 17.28
CA ASN A 254 13.34 -9.34 18.68
C ASN A 254 14.16 -10.63 18.87
N GLU A 255 14.02 -11.61 17.98
CA GLU A 255 14.84 -12.83 18.03
C GLU A 255 16.34 -12.54 17.89
N MET A 256 16.71 -11.55 17.07
CA MET A 256 18.10 -11.11 16.94
C MET A 256 18.61 -10.48 18.24
N ALA A 257 17.81 -9.64 18.89
CA ALA A 257 18.16 -9.03 20.17
C ALA A 257 18.36 -10.08 21.27
N ASP A 258 17.48 -11.08 21.34
CA ASP A 258 17.62 -12.20 22.28
C ASP A 258 18.90 -13.01 22.06
N LYS A 259 19.23 -13.31 20.80
CA LYS A 259 20.48 -14.00 20.45
C LYS A 259 21.70 -13.18 20.84
N LEU A 260 21.66 -11.87 20.60
CA LEU A 260 22.75 -10.97 20.97
C LEU A 260 22.93 -10.93 22.49
N ARG A 261 21.84 -10.82 23.26
CA ARG A 261 21.85 -10.84 24.73
C ARG A 261 22.50 -12.10 25.27
N ASN A 262 22.09 -13.26 24.76
CA ASN A 262 22.64 -14.55 25.17
C ASN A 262 24.13 -14.67 24.83
N ALA A 263 24.54 -14.21 23.63
CA ALA A 263 25.94 -14.21 23.23
C ALA A 263 26.80 -13.30 24.13
N MET A 264 26.31 -12.10 24.48
CA MET A 264 27.02 -11.19 25.38
C MET A 264 27.14 -11.78 26.80
N ALA A 265 26.10 -12.42 27.31
CA ALA A 265 26.16 -13.10 28.60
C ALA A 265 27.20 -14.23 28.61
N GLN A 266 27.27 -15.02 27.52
CA GLN A 266 28.25 -16.11 27.39
C GLN A 266 29.69 -15.59 27.27
N VAL A 267 29.90 -14.49 26.55
CA VAL A 267 31.21 -13.82 26.46
C VAL A 267 31.63 -13.30 27.82
N GLN A 268 30.74 -12.65 28.56
CA GLN A 268 31.03 -12.13 29.89
C GLN A 268 31.38 -13.26 30.88
N GLN A 269 30.63 -14.36 30.87
CA GLN A 269 30.93 -15.52 31.70
C GLN A 269 32.29 -16.15 31.35
N SER A 270 32.61 -16.26 30.06
CA SER A 270 33.91 -16.78 29.60
C SER A 270 35.06 -15.87 30.05
N LYS A 271 34.86 -14.55 29.97
CA LYS A 271 35.83 -13.56 30.46
C LYS A 271 36.06 -13.70 31.96
N GLU A 272 35.00 -13.81 32.76
CA GLU A 272 35.11 -13.98 34.22
C GLU A 272 35.88 -15.24 34.60
N LYS A 273 35.64 -16.36 33.90
CA LYS A 273 36.43 -17.59 34.09
C LYS A 273 37.90 -17.40 33.73
N ALA A 274 38.19 -16.72 32.63
CA ALA A 274 39.56 -16.43 32.21
C ALA A 274 40.27 -15.53 33.23
N ASP A 275 39.59 -14.49 33.73
CA ASP A 275 40.13 -13.59 34.76
C ASP A 275 40.38 -14.33 36.08
N GLN A 276 39.48 -15.23 36.48
CA GLN A 276 39.67 -16.07 37.67
C GLN A 276 40.87 -17.00 37.53
N ALA A 277 41.01 -17.68 36.38
CA ALA A 277 42.16 -18.53 36.09
C ALA A 277 43.48 -17.73 36.10
N ASN A 278 43.47 -16.53 35.51
CA ASN A 278 44.64 -15.66 35.49
C ASN A 278 45.06 -15.19 36.91
N ARG A 279 44.08 -14.87 37.76
CA ARG A 279 44.34 -14.54 39.18
C ARG A 279 44.90 -15.74 39.93
N ALA A 280 44.34 -16.94 39.75
CA ALA A 280 44.86 -18.16 40.37
C ALA A 280 46.31 -18.43 39.96
N LYS A 281 46.62 -18.30 38.66
CA LYS A 281 47.99 -18.40 38.15
C LYS A 281 48.94 -17.38 38.76
N THR A 282 48.51 -16.12 38.86
CA THR A 282 49.32 -15.04 39.46
C THR A 282 49.60 -15.31 40.93
N ASN A 283 48.58 -15.71 41.69
CA ASN A 283 48.72 -16.07 43.11
C ASN A 283 49.66 -17.27 43.29
N PHE A 284 49.52 -18.29 42.44
CA PHE A 284 50.42 -19.45 42.45
C PHE A 284 51.87 -19.02 42.24
N LEU A 285 52.16 -18.23 41.19
CA LEU A 285 53.53 -17.76 40.92
C LEU A 285 54.11 -16.89 42.03
N ALA A 286 53.30 -16.01 42.63
CA ALA A 286 53.73 -15.18 43.76
C ALA A 286 54.08 -16.04 44.99
N ASN A 287 53.23 -17.01 45.31
CA ASN A 287 53.47 -17.94 46.43
C ASN A 287 54.73 -18.78 46.16
N MET A 288 54.87 -19.35 44.96
CA MET A 288 56.07 -20.11 44.59
C MET A 288 57.35 -19.26 44.69
N SER A 289 57.30 -17.99 44.26
CA SER A 289 58.46 -17.10 44.41
C SER A 289 58.84 -16.88 45.88
N HIS A 290 57.88 -16.78 46.78
CA HIS A 290 58.13 -16.60 48.22
C HIS A 290 58.69 -17.89 48.86
N GLU A 291 58.09 -19.03 48.55
CA GLU A 291 58.51 -20.35 49.03
C GLU A 291 59.92 -20.72 48.54
N LEU A 292 60.31 -20.30 47.33
CA LEU A 292 61.67 -20.52 46.83
C LEU A 292 62.70 -19.58 47.48
N ARG A 293 62.32 -18.32 47.77
CA ARG A 293 63.23 -17.31 48.33
C ARG A 293 63.67 -17.65 49.76
N THR A 294 62.76 -18.16 50.58
CA THR A 294 63.03 -18.45 52.00
C THR A 294 64.19 -19.44 52.22
N PRO A 295 64.18 -20.66 51.64
CA PRO A 295 65.29 -21.60 51.78
C PRO A 295 66.55 -21.12 51.05
N LEU A 296 66.43 -20.41 49.93
CA LEU A 296 67.58 -19.84 49.24
C LEU A 296 68.31 -18.79 50.10
N ASN A 297 67.55 -17.90 50.76
CA ASN A 297 68.10 -16.91 51.67
C ASN A 297 68.74 -17.55 52.91
N ALA A 298 68.18 -18.67 53.40
CA ALA A 298 68.81 -19.43 54.48
C ALA A 298 70.17 -20.02 54.03
N ILE A 299 70.24 -20.63 52.84
CA ILE A 299 71.50 -21.16 52.27
C ILE A 299 72.55 -20.05 52.16
N ILE A 300 72.18 -18.91 51.58
CA ILE A 300 73.08 -17.77 51.41
C ILE A 300 73.53 -17.24 52.77
N GLY A 301 72.60 -16.99 53.70
CA GLY A 301 72.90 -16.40 55.01
C GLY A 301 73.81 -17.28 55.87
N TYR A 302 73.54 -18.58 55.98
CA TYR A 302 74.44 -19.50 56.70
C TYR A 302 75.80 -19.60 56.01
N SER A 303 75.86 -19.59 54.67
CA SER A 303 77.14 -19.61 53.95
C SER A 303 77.95 -18.33 54.18
N GLU A 304 77.30 -17.16 54.17
CA GLU A 304 77.93 -15.86 54.44
C GLU A 304 78.47 -15.78 55.88
N MET A 305 77.67 -16.19 56.88
CA MET A 305 78.10 -16.24 58.28
C MET A 305 79.34 -17.14 58.46
N MET A 306 79.36 -18.31 57.84
CA MET A 306 80.51 -19.21 57.89
C MET A 306 81.77 -18.61 57.25
N ILE A 307 81.62 -17.90 56.12
CA ILE A 307 82.73 -17.21 55.45
C ILE A 307 83.27 -16.06 56.31
N GLU A 308 82.40 -15.30 56.95
CA GLU A 308 82.77 -14.20 57.86
C GLU A 308 83.58 -14.73 59.06
N VAL A 309 83.06 -15.76 59.75
CA VAL A 309 83.77 -16.39 60.88
C VAL A 309 85.13 -16.96 60.47
N TYR A 310 85.26 -17.52 59.26
CA TYR A 310 86.54 -18.01 58.75
C TYR A 310 87.55 -16.89 58.47
N ASN A 311 87.10 -15.73 57.98
CA ASN A 311 87.98 -14.62 57.60
C ASN A 311 88.48 -13.78 58.79
N GLU A 312 87.77 -13.79 59.93
CA GLU A 312 88.13 -13.01 61.14
C GLU A 312 89.27 -13.63 62.00
N GLU A 313 90.09 -14.53 61.43
CA GLU A 313 91.19 -15.26 62.12
C GLU A 313 90.77 -16.05 63.38
N ASN A 314 89.47 -16.25 63.61
CA ASN A 314 88.97 -17.12 64.67
C ASN A 314 88.97 -18.58 64.21
N GLN A 315 89.35 -19.50 65.11
CA GLN A 315 89.12 -20.94 64.88
C GLN A 315 87.61 -21.15 64.81
N LEU A 316 87.10 -21.55 63.65
CA LEU A 316 85.73 -22.04 63.50
C LEU A 316 85.48 -23.09 64.58
N ASP A 317 84.48 -22.87 65.44
CA ASP A 317 84.00 -23.93 66.32
C ASP A 317 83.44 -25.04 65.43
N GLU A 318 84.11 -26.19 65.43
CA GLU A 318 83.78 -27.35 64.60
C GLU A 318 82.31 -27.76 64.79
N LYS A 319 81.78 -27.60 66.01
CA LYS A 319 80.39 -27.93 66.30
C LYS A 319 79.40 -26.96 65.65
N GLN A 320 79.67 -25.66 65.73
CA GLN A 320 78.84 -24.62 65.10
C GLN A 320 78.92 -24.71 63.56
N ALA A 321 80.12 -24.95 63.02
CA ALA A 321 80.31 -25.12 61.58
C ALA A 321 79.53 -26.32 61.02
N VAL A 322 79.47 -27.43 61.76
CA VAL A 322 78.64 -28.59 61.37
C VAL A 322 77.16 -28.25 61.42
N GLU A 323 76.69 -27.53 62.45
CA GLU A 323 75.29 -27.11 62.58
C GLU A 323 74.85 -26.16 61.45
N ASP A 324 75.68 -25.17 61.09
CA ASP A 324 75.43 -24.25 59.98
C ASP A 324 75.41 -24.99 58.62
N LEU A 325 76.32 -25.95 58.42
CA LEU A 325 76.32 -26.83 57.23
C LEU A 325 75.07 -27.71 57.17
N GLU A 326 74.59 -28.21 58.31
CA GLU A 326 73.34 -28.97 58.39
C GLU A 326 72.14 -28.10 58.03
N HIS A 327 72.11 -26.83 58.44
CA HIS A 327 71.08 -25.86 58.04
C HIS A 327 71.10 -25.55 56.54
N ILE A 328 72.29 -25.36 55.95
CA ILE A 328 72.46 -25.19 54.50
C ILE A 328 71.95 -26.44 53.76
N LEU A 329 72.38 -27.63 54.18
CA LEU A 329 72.01 -28.89 53.54
C LEU A 329 70.50 -29.15 53.63
N SER A 330 69.89 -28.89 54.79
CA SER A 330 68.44 -29.01 55.00
C SER A 330 67.67 -28.04 54.09
N SER A 331 68.08 -26.78 54.03
CA SER A 331 67.46 -25.75 53.19
C SER A 331 67.61 -26.07 51.69
N GLY A 332 68.76 -26.59 51.27
CA GLY A 332 68.99 -27.05 49.89
C GLY A 332 68.12 -28.26 49.51
N ARG A 333 67.95 -29.23 50.42
CA ARG A 333 67.03 -30.35 50.23
C ARG A 333 65.58 -29.88 50.13
N HIS A 334 65.17 -28.94 50.98
CA HIS A 334 63.83 -28.38 50.93
C HIS A 334 63.55 -27.64 49.61
N LEU A 335 64.51 -26.81 49.14
CA LEU A 335 64.40 -26.13 47.86
C LEU A 335 64.30 -27.11 46.68
N LEU A 336 65.12 -28.17 46.69
CA LEU A 336 65.06 -29.21 45.65
C LEU A 336 63.70 -29.91 45.61
N GLN A 337 63.11 -30.19 46.79
CA GLN A 337 61.77 -30.75 46.87
C GLN A 337 60.72 -29.80 46.28
N LEU A 338 60.76 -28.51 46.63
CA LEU A 338 59.84 -27.51 46.07
C LEU A 338 59.96 -27.39 44.54
N ILE A 339 61.17 -27.46 44.00
CA ILE A 339 61.39 -27.47 42.55
C ILE A 339 60.75 -28.71 41.91
N ASN A 340 60.92 -29.88 42.50
CA ASN A 340 60.32 -31.11 42.00
C ASN A 340 58.79 -31.05 42.06
N ASP A 341 58.21 -30.54 43.15
CA ASP A 341 56.76 -30.37 43.30
C ASP A 341 56.19 -29.43 42.21
N VAL A 342 56.89 -28.34 41.89
CA VAL A 342 56.50 -27.43 40.79
C VAL A 342 56.63 -28.09 39.42
N LEU A 343 57.70 -28.86 39.18
CA LEU A 343 57.90 -29.59 37.93
C LEU A 343 56.83 -30.66 37.73
N ASP A 344 56.46 -31.37 38.78
CA ASP A 344 55.41 -32.39 38.71
C ASP A 344 54.04 -31.75 38.47
N LEU A 345 53.75 -30.60 39.08
CA LEU A 345 52.55 -29.82 38.73
C LEU A 345 52.56 -29.36 37.27
N ALA A 346 53.69 -28.88 36.75
CA ALA A 346 53.81 -28.47 35.35
C ALA A 346 53.61 -29.65 34.37
N LYS A 347 54.12 -30.84 34.70
CA LYS A 347 53.85 -32.07 33.93
C LYS A 347 52.37 -32.45 33.96
N ILE A 348 51.69 -32.27 35.09
CA ILE A 348 50.24 -32.49 35.20
C ILE A 348 49.49 -31.51 34.30
N GLU A 349 49.80 -30.20 34.37
CA GLU A 349 49.12 -29.17 33.56
C GLU A 349 49.33 -29.35 32.06
N SER A 350 50.54 -29.74 31.64
CA SER A 350 50.84 -29.97 30.22
C SER A 350 50.35 -31.34 29.72
N GLY A 351 49.72 -32.16 30.57
CA GLY A 351 49.29 -33.52 30.24
C GLY A 351 50.41 -34.53 30.02
N ASN A 352 51.64 -34.22 30.46
CA ASN A 352 52.83 -35.06 30.27
C ASN A 352 53.10 -35.99 31.47
N MET A 353 52.31 -35.92 32.54
CA MET A 353 52.41 -36.88 33.65
C MET A 353 51.93 -38.26 33.18
N THR A 354 52.85 -39.23 33.15
CA THR A 354 52.53 -40.60 32.78
C THR A 354 52.04 -41.35 34.01
N VAL A 355 50.79 -41.81 33.99
CA VAL A 355 50.25 -42.70 35.02
C VAL A 355 50.30 -44.13 34.50
N LEU A 356 51.01 -45.00 35.22
CA LEU A 356 51.06 -46.42 34.92
C LEU A 356 49.87 -47.10 35.60
N ASN A 357 48.92 -47.56 34.80
CA ASN A 357 47.80 -48.35 35.30
C ASN A 357 48.17 -49.83 35.31
N GLU A 358 48.68 -50.31 36.45
CA GLU A 358 49.09 -51.69 36.65
C GLU A 358 48.36 -52.33 37.84
N THR A 359 48.18 -53.64 37.79
CA THR A 359 47.62 -54.40 38.93
C THR A 359 48.71 -54.55 39.99
N PHE A 360 48.44 -54.06 41.20
CA PHE A 360 49.36 -54.17 42.33
C PHE A 360 48.67 -54.74 43.58
N ASP A 361 49.45 -55.33 44.47
CA ASP A 361 48.96 -55.80 45.77
C ASP A 361 48.94 -54.63 46.77
N SER A 362 47.75 -54.05 46.95
CA SER A 362 47.54 -52.95 47.90
C SER A 362 47.90 -53.33 49.34
N VAL A 363 47.69 -54.59 49.75
CA VAL A 363 48.02 -55.06 51.11
C VAL A 363 49.53 -55.11 51.30
N ALA A 364 50.28 -55.57 50.30
CA ALA A 364 51.74 -55.57 50.34
C ALA A 364 52.31 -54.15 50.40
N ILE A 365 51.79 -53.22 49.59
CA ILE A 365 52.23 -51.81 49.60
C ILE A 365 51.94 -51.16 50.96
N ILE A 366 50.72 -51.31 51.48
CA ILE A 366 50.33 -50.73 52.78
C ILE A 366 51.19 -51.30 53.91
N ARG A 367 51.46 -52.61 53.93
CA ARG A 367 52.39 -53.20 54.93
C ARG A 367 53.82 -52.69 54.77
N GLY A 368 54.30 -52.54 53.54
CA GLY A 368 55.61 -51.95 53.25
C GLY A 368 55.72 -50.53 53.81
N LEU A 369 54.75 -49.68 53.48
CA LEU A 369 54.65 -48.32 54.01
C LEU A 369 54.55 -48.29 55.54
N ALA A 370 53.73 -49.15 56.13
CA ALA A 370 53.59 -49.27 57.58
C ALA A 370 54.93 -49.61 58.25
N THR A 371 55.70 -50.52 57.64
CA THR A 371 57.02 -50.93 58.15
C THR A 371 58.02 -49.79 58.09
N THR A 372 57.99 -48.98 57.03
CA THR A 372 58.85 -47.79 56.88
C THR A 372 58.43 -46.62 57.77
N MET A 373 57.13 -46.45 58.04
CA MET A 373 56.59 -45.36 58.84
C MET A 373 56.58 -45.64 60.35
N LEU A 374 56.53 -46.90 60.78
CA LEU A 374 56.53 -47.29 62.20
C LEU A 374 57.69 -46.68 63.01
N PRO A 375 58.95 -46.69 62.53
CA PRO A 375 60.07 -46.08 63.24
C PRO A 375 59.92 -44.57 63.41
N LEU A 376 59.41 -43.86 62.39
CA LEU A 376 59.14 -42.42 62.44
C LEU A 376 58.00 -42.09 63.40
N ALA A 377 56.92 -42.88 63.37
CA ALA A 377 55.81 -42.74 64.29
C ALA A 377 56.28 -42.93 65.75
N ARG A 378 57.08 -43.97 66.02
CA ARG A 378 57.65 -44.21 67.35
C ARG A 378 58.62 -43.11 67.79
N LYS A 379 59.47 -42.60 66.88
CA LYS A 379 60.39 -41.48 67.16
C LYS A 379 59.63 -40.22 67.59
N ASN A 380 58.43 -40.01 67.05
CA ASN A 380 57.58 -38.86 67.36
C ASN A 380 56.46 -39.17 68.36
N ASN A 381 56.49 -40.31 69.07
CA ASN A 381 55.46 -40.77 70.02
C ASN A 381 54.03 -40.86 69.46
N ASN A 382 53.89 -41.12 68.17
CA ASN A 382 52.61 -41.30 67.49
C ASN A 382 52.22 -42.79 67.37
N GLN A 383 50.93 -43.10 67.47
CA GLN A 383 50.39 -44.42 67.18
C GLN A 383 50.01 -44.52 65.70
N LEU A 384 50.56 -45.53 65.01
CA LEU A 384 50.17 -45.86 63.64
C LEU A 384 49.16 -47.01 63.68
N LEU A 385 47.91 -46.71 63.31
CA LEU A 385 46.85 -47.70 63.10
C LEU A 385 46.80 -48.00 61.60
N VAL A 386 47.01 -49.25 61.21
CA VAL A 386 47.07 -49.69 59.80
C VAL A 386 46.00 -50.72 59.54
#